data_AF-A0A9P5CTT3-F1
#
_entry.id   AF-A0A9P5CTT3-F1
#
_cell.length_a   1.000
_cell.length_b   1.000
_cell.length_c   1.000
_cell.angle_alpha   90.00
_cell.angle_beta   90.00
_cell.angle_gamma   90.00
#
_symmetry.space_group_name_H-M   'P 1'
#
loop_
_entity.id
_entity.type
_entity.pdbx_description
1 polymer ?
#
loop_
_entity_poly.entity_id
_entity_poly.type
_entity_poly.pdbx_seq_one_letter_code
_entity_poly.pdbx_strand_id
1 'polypeptide(L)'
;MGHGDMVAIVDANFPAASTGPPVIRLAGANATDAANAILSVLPLDDFVPESAWCMQVVGDAEADLPVMHDFREAIRKHEGEKFELSKLERFAFYRMSSKAFCIVSTNETRLYGNLLLKKGVVKEV
;
A
#
# COMPACT_ATOMS: atom_id res chain seq x y z
N MET A 1 -8.94 -7.48 -10.24
CA MET A 1 -9.31 -7.01 -8.89
C MET A 1 -10.75 -6.51 -8.90
N GLY A 2 -11.61 -7.08 -8.06
CA GLY A 2 -12.94 -6.57 -7.72
C GLY A 2 -12.92 -5.61 -6.54
N HIS A 3 -14.08 -5.09 -6.16
CA HIS A 3 -14.23 -4.33 -4.91
C HIS A 3 -13.88 -5.22 -3.71
N GLY A 4 -13.09 -4.69 -2.78
CA GLY A 4 -12.66 -5.39 -1.58
C GLY A 4 -11.30 -6.10 -1.71
N ASP A 5 -10.83 -6.34 -2.94
CA ASP A 5 -9.49 -6.89 -3.19
C ASP A 5 -8.40 -5.91 -2.74
N MET A 6 -7.27 -6.44 -2.29
CA MET A 6 -6.11 -5.64 -1.90
C MET A 6 -4.95 -5.80 -2.89
N VAL A 7 -4.15 -4.75 -3.03
CA VAL A 7 -2.84 -4.79 -3.68
C VAL A 7 -1.78 -4.29 -2.70
N ALA A 8 -0.68 -5.03 -2.57
CA ALA A 8 0.46 -4.62 -1.76
C ALA A 8 1.56 -4.05 -2.67
N ILE A 9 1.98 -2.82 -2.44
CA ILE A 9 3.17 -2.21 -3.03
C ILE A 9 4.28 -2.35 -2.00
N VAL A 10 5.39 -2.97 -2.37
CA VAL A 10 6.41 -3.35 -1.41
C VAL A 10 7.80 -2.92 -1.81
N ASP A 11 8.61 -2.64 -0.79
CA ASP A 11 10.01 -2.26 -0.93
C ASP A 11 10.91 -3.43 -1.34
N ALA A 12 12.18 -3.13 -1.62
CA ALA A 12 13.16 -4.11 -2.06
C ALA A 12 13.52 -5.17 -0.99
N ASN A 13 13.18 -4.93 0.28
CA ASN A 13 13.49 -5.80 1.41
C ASN A 13 12.29 -6.68 1.84
N PHE A 14 11.09 -6.36 1.36
CA PHE A 14 9.89 -7.14 1.68
C PHE A 14 9.98 -8.55 1.08
N PRO A 15 9.54 -9.61 1.81
CA PRO A 15 9.61 -10.99 1.34
C PRO A 15 8.52 -11.32 0.30
N ALA A 16 8.46 -10.57 -0.80
CA ALA A 16 7.38 -10.64 -1.80
C ALA A 16 7.18 -12.07 -2.35
N ALA A 17 8.28 -12.75 -2.70
CA ALA A 17 8.23 -14.07 -3.32
C ALA A 17 7.72 -15.19 -2.39
N SER A 18 7.92 -15.06 -1.07
CA SER A 18 7.47 -16.06 -0.09
C SER A 18 6.16 -15.68 0.61
N THR A 19 5.59 -14.52 0.32
CA THR A 19 4.35 -14.03 0.96
C THR A 19 3.10 -14.76 0.43
N GLY A 20 3.13 -15.28 -0.80
CA GLY A 20 2.08 -16.15 -1.36
C GLY A 20 1.42 -15.62 -2.64
N PRO A 21 0.91 -14.38 -2.68
CA PRO A 21 0.27 -13.85 -3.88
C PRO A 21 1.22 -13.72 -5.08
N PRO A 22 0.68 -13.66 -6.31
CA PRO A 22 1.46 -13.37 -7.51
C PRO A 22 2.24 -12.06 -7.37
N VAL A 23 3.53 -12.10 -7.71
CA VAL A 23 4.41 -10.94 -7.66
C VAL A 23 4.52 -10.32 -9.05
N ILE A 24 4.17 -9.04 -9.16
CA ILE A 24 4.39 -8.19 -10.32
C ILE A 24 5.61 -7.33 -10.02
N ARG A 25 6.67 -7.46 -10.83
CA ARG A 25 7.88 -6.65 -10.66
C ARG A 25 7.73 -5.35 -11.43
N LEU A 26 7.72 -4.22 -10.72
CA LEU A 26 7.76 -2.88 -11.30
C LEU A 26 9.17 -2.31 -11.12
N ALA A 27 10.10 -2.83 -11.92
CA ALA A 27 11.50 -2.46 -11.82
C ALA A 27 11.71 -0.99 -12.23
N GLY A 28 12.56 -0.28 -11.48
CA GLY A 28 12.93 1.12 -11.76
C GLY A 28 12.02 2.18 -11.14
N ALA A 29 10.87 1.80 -10.57
CA ALA A 29 10.02 2.71 -9.80
C ALA A 29 10.30 2.57 -8.29
N ASN A 30 10.20 3.68 -7.56
CA ASN A 30 10.10 3.64 -6.10
C ASN A 30 8.64 3.38 -5.67
N ALA A 31 8.39 3.17 -4.38
CA ALA A 31 7.06 2.80 -3.89
C ALA A 31 6.05 3.96 -4.01
N THR A 32 6.51 5.21 -3.88
CA THR A 32 5.67 6.41 -4.03
C THR A 32 5.20 6.59 -5.47
N ASP A 33 6.07 6.37 -6.45
CA ASP A 33 5.72 6.44 -7.88
C ASP A 33 4.73 5.34 -8.25
N ALA A 34 4.96 4.12 -7.74
CA ALA A 34 4.03 3.01 -7.89
C ALA A 34 2.67 3.30 -7.27
N ALA A 35 2.64 3.89 -6.07
CA ALA A 35 1.40 4.29 -5.40
C ALA A 35 0.64 5.33 -6.22
N ASN A 36 1.32 6.37 -6.72
CA ASN A 36 0.70 7.38 -7.59
C ASN A 36 0.11 6.77 -8.86
N ALA A 37 0.83 5.86 -9.52
CA ALA A 37 0.35 5.21 -10.73
C ALA A 37 -0.88 4.33 -10.46
N ILE A 38 -0.86 3.54 -9.38
CA ILE A 38 -1.98 2.66 -9.02
C ILE A 38 -3.21 3.47 -8.62
N LEU A 39 -3.06 4.45 -7.72
CA LEU A 39 -4.16 5.30 -7.24
C LEU A 39 -4.79 6.13 -8.37
N SER A 40 -4.05 6.46 -9.43
CA SER A 40 -4.62 7.17 -10.59
C SER A 40 -5.73 6.40 -11.32
N VAL A 41 -5.84 5.08 -11.10
CA VAL A 41 -6.82 4.20 -11.77
C VAL A 41 -7.55 3.25 -10.82
N LEU A 42 -7.17 3.21 -9.54
CA LEU A 42 -7.72 2.28 -8.53
C LEU A 42 -8.32 3.11 -7.39
N PRO A 43 -9.66 3.26 -7.32
CA PRO A 43 -10.31 3.97 -6.23
C PRO A 43 -10.15 3.20 -4.92
N LEU A 44 -10.08 3.90 -3.79
CA LEU A 44 -10.04 3.28 -2.47
C LEU A 44 -11.43 2.92 -1.92
N ASP A 45 -11.46 1.88 -1.09
CA ASP A 45 -12.68 1.38 -0.46
C ASP A 45 -13.20 2.35 0.59
N ASP A 46 -14.38 2.94 0.34
CA ASP A 46 -15.06 3.88 1.22
C ASP A 46 -16.19 3.24 2.06
N PHE A 47 -16.35 1.91 2.01
CA PHE A 47 -17.31 1.13 2.81
C PHE A 47 -16.69 0.58 4.10
N VAL A 48 -15.40 0.84 4.33
CA VAL A 48 -14.66 0.42 5.52
C VAL A 48 -13.97 1.60 6.18
N PRO A 49 -13.65 1.51 7.49
CA PRO A 49 -12.97 2.60 8.20
C PRO A 49 -11.58 2.91 7.65
N GLU A 50 -10.88 1.89 7.15
CA GLU A 50 -9.51 2.00 6.65
C GLU A 50 -9.35 1.22 5.35
N SER A 51 -8.68 1.81 4.38
CA SER A 51 -8.44 1.21 3.05
C SER A 51 -7.02 1.40 2.52
N ALA A 52 -6.16 2.06 3.29
CA ALA A 52 -4.73 2.19 3.01
C ALA A 52 -3.93 1.99 4.29
N TRP A 53 -2.90 1.13 4.23
CA TRP A 53 -2.05 0.84 5.39
C TRP A 53 -0.57 0.85 5.05
N CYS A 54 0.25 1.40 5.94
CA CYS A 54 1.68 1.15 5.97
C CYS A 54 2.06 0.27 7.17
N MET A 55 3.33 -0.15 7.23
CA MET A 55 3.86 -0.95 8.34
C MET A 55 4.41 -0.05 9.44
N GLN A 56 4.05 -0.32 10.70
CA GLN A 56 4.64 0.31 11.89
C GLN A 56 6.14 0.02 11.99
N VAL A 57 6.90 0.98 12.50
CA VAL A 57 8.31 0.77 12.83
C VAL A 57 8.40 -0.15 14.05
N VAL A 58 9.20 -1.22 13.95
CA VAL A 58 9.36 -2.17 15.05
C VAL A 58 10.05 -1.47 16.22
N GLY A 59 9.38 -1.46 17.37
CA GLY A 59 9.84 -0.77 18.58
C GLY A 59 9.43 0.69 18.68
N ASP A 60 8.77 1.25 17.65
CA ASP A 60 8.25 2.62 17.65
C ASP A 60 7.03 2.76 16.72
N ALA A 61 5.84 2.47 17.24
CA ALA A 61 4.60 2.52 16.44
C ALA A 61 4.22 3.93 15.98
N GLU A 62 4.68 4.95 16.72
CA GLU A 62 4.36 6.35 16.45
C GLU A 62 5.31 6.99 15.43
N ALA A 63 6.49 6.38 15.21
CA ALA A 63 7.44 6.82 14.19
C ALA A 63 6.77 7.15 12.86
N ASP A 64 7.08 8.33 12.34
CA ASP A 64 6.58 8.83 11.07
C ASP A 64 7.77 9.06 10.13
N LEU A 65 7.93 8.14 9.18
CA LEU A 65 9.06 8.16 8.26
C LEU A 65 8.73 8.97 7.00
N PRO A 66 9.72 9.53 6.29
CA PRO A 66 9.48 10.28 5.05
C PRO A 66 8.65 9.51 4.00
N VAL A 67 8.83 8.19 3.89
CA VAL A 67 8.06 7.36 2.96
C VAL A 67 6.56 7.28 3.34
N MET A 68 6.23 7.36 4.63
CA MET A 68 4.85 7.37 5.11
C MET A 68 4.16 8.71 4.80
N HIS A 69 4.90 9.81 4.92
CA HIS A 69 4.44 11.12 4.48
C HIS A 69 4.13 11.11 2.97
N ASP A 70 5.03 10.58 2.15
CA ASP A 70 4.84 10.53 0.70
C ASP A 70 3.64 9.65 0.30
N PHE A 71 3.37 8.56 1.03
CA PHE A 71 2.17 7.76 0.83
C PHE A 71 0.89 8.51 1.18
N ARG A 72 0.87 9.29 2.28
CA ARG A 72 -0.28 10.15 2.61
C ARG A 72 -0.55 11.18 1.53
N GLU A 73 0.49 11.82 1.00
CA GLU A 73 0.36 12.81 -0.07
C GLU A 73 -0.13 12.16 -1.38
N ALA A 74 0.34 10.95 -1.71
CA ALA A 74 -0.19 10.21 -2.84
C ALA A 74 -1.68 9.88 -2.68
N ILE A 75 -2.10 9.41 -1.50
CA ILE A 75 -3.52 9.13 -1.20
C ILE A 75 -4.36 10.40 -1.33
N ARG A 76 -3.97 11.49 -0.65
CA ARG A 76 -4.69 12.77 -0.71
C ARG A 76 -4.85 13.29 -2.13
N LYS A 77 -3.79 13.21 -2.94
CA LYS A 77 -3.79 13.69 -4.32
C LYS A 77 -4.83 13.00 -5.20
N HIS A 78 -5.03 11.69 -5.03
CA HIS A 78 -5.90 10.89 -5.92
C HIS A 78 -7.29 10.61 -5.32
N GLU A 79 -7.41 10.55 -3.99
CA GLU A 79 -8.63 10.13 -3.30
C GLU A 79 -9.23 11.23 -2.39
N GLY A 80 -8.50 12.33 -2.19
CA GLY A 80 -8.90 13.44 -1.31
C GLY A 80 -8.64 13.20 0.18
N GLU A 81 -9.07 14.15 1.01
CA GLU A 81 -8.81 14.18 2.47
C GLU A 81 -9.62 13.15 3.28
N LYS A 82 -10.55 12.42 2.63
CA LYS A 82 -11.39 11.42 3.31
C LYS A 82 -10.58 10.20 3.76
N PHE A 83 -9.51 9.87 3.05
CA PHE A 83 -8.75 8.66 3.27
C PHE A 83 -7.47 8.94 4.04
N GLU A 84 -7.26 8.18 5.10
CA GLU A 84 -6.08 8.27 5.94
C GLU A 84 -5.15 7.06 5.70
N LEU A 85 -3.85 7.27 5.92
CA LEU A 85 -2.88 6.19 5.95
C LEU A 85 -2.82 5.59 7.35
N SER A 86 -3.46 4.44 7.54
CA SER A 86 -3.40 3.69 8.79
C SER A 86 -2.08 2.93 8.93
N LYS A 87 -1.72 2.54 10.16
CA LYS A 87 -0.51 1.78 10.45
C LYS A 87 -0.86 0.38 10.97
N LEU A 88 -0.17 -0.64 10.46
CA LEU A 88 -0.29 -2.03 10.93
C LEU A 88 1.00 -2.50 11.59
N GLU A 89 0.87 -3.26 12.67
CA GLU A 89 1.97 -4.04 13.23
C GLU A 89 2.56 -4.95 12.14
N ARG A 90 3.88 -5.18 12.18
CA ARG A 90 4.64 -5.91 11.15
C ARG A 90 4.02 -7.27 10.76
N PHE A 91 3.68 -8.12 11.72
CA PHE A 91 3.08 -9.41 11.42
C PHE A 91 1.62 -9.29 10.95
N ALA A 92 0.88 -8.29 11.44
CA ALA A 92 -0.43 -7.97 10.88
C ALA A 92 -0.33 -7.58 9.40
N PHE A 93 0.65 -6.74 9.04
CA PHE A 93 0.91 -6.34 7.66
C PHE A 93 1.24 -7.56 6.78
N TYR A 94 2.10 -8.49 7.25
CA TYR A 94 2.39 -9.73 6.52
C TYR A 94 1.15 -10.61 6.32
N ARG A 95 0.33 -10.80 7.37
CA ARG A 95 -0.91 -11.58 7.27
C ARG A 95 -1.93 -10.96 6.32
N MET A 96 -2.00 -9.64 6.22
CA MET A 96 -2.89 -8.97 5.27
C MET A 96 -2.33 -9.04 3.85
N SER A 97 -1.03 -8.83 3.69
CA SER A 97 -0.34 -8.91 2.39
C SER A 97 -0.42 -10.31 1.79
N SER A 98 -0.38 -11.37 2.60
CA SER A 98 -0.56 -12.76 2.11
C SER A 98 -1.97 -13.05 1.59
N LYS A 99 -2.94 -12.18 1.87
CA LYS A 99 -4.32 -12.24 1.37
C LYS A 99 -4.59 -11.23 0.26
N ALA A 100 -3.58 -10.46 -0.16
CA ALA A 100 -3.72 -9.54 -1.27
C ALA A 100 -3.92 -10.29 -2.59
N PHE A 101 -4.58 -9.65 -3.56
CA PHE A 101 -4.75 -10.17 -4.91
C PHE A 101 -3.40 -10.32 -5.62
N CYS A 102 -2.50 -9.35 -5.44
CA CYS A 102 -1.13 -9.39 -5.92
C CYS A 102 -0.21 -8.51 -5.08
N ILE A 103 1.09 -8.72 -5.26
CA ILE A 103 2.16 -7.90 -4.69
C ILE A 103 2.91 -7.22 -5.84
N VAL A 104 2.99 -5.89 -5.82
CA VAL A 104 3.82 -5.09 -6.69
C VAL A 104 5.15 -4.83 -5.99
N SER A 105 6.20 -5.52 -6.43
CA SER A 105 7.56 -5.34 -5.91
C SER A 105 8.27 -4.22 -6.66
N THR A 106 8.78 -3.24 -5.92
CA THR A 106 9.43 -2.03 -6.43
C THR A 106 10.93 -2.03 -6.14
N ASN A 107 11.64 -0.99 -6.60
CA ASN A 107 13.04 -0.73 -6.26
C ASN A 107 13.18 0.24 -5.07
N GLU A 108 12.13 0.45 -4.28
CA GLU A 108 12.19 1.29 -3.09
C GLU A 108 13.25 0.78 -2.10
N THR A 109 14.19 1.66 -1.74
CA THR A 109 15.27 1.35 -0.80
C THR A 109 15.04 1.91 0.59
N ARG A 110 14.10 2.85 0.76
CA ARG A 110 13.72 3.38 2.07
C ARG A 110 13.03 2.28 2.87
N LEU A 111 13.41 2.17 4.15
CA LEU A 111 12.82 1.17 5.06
C LEU A 111 11.35 1.48 5.31
N TYR A 112 10.56 0.41 5.52
CA TYR A 112 9.11 0.48 5.72
C TYR A 112 8.37 1.11 4.51
N GLY A 113 8.95 1.01 3.31
CA GLY A 113 8.36 1.47 2.05
C GLY A 113 7.30 0.52 1.52
N ASN A 114 6.44 0.00 2.41
CA ASN A 114 5.39 -0.96 2.09
C ASN A 114 4.03 -0.30 2.31
N LEU A 115 3.17 -0.40 1.30
CA LEU A 115 1.82 0.17 1.28
C LEU A 115 0.83 -0.91 0.83
N LEU A 116 -0.25 -1.08 1.57
CA LEU A 116 -1.35 -1.98 1.22
C LEU A 116 -2.57 -1.14 0.92
N LEU A 117 -3.20 -1.34 -0.24
CA LEU A 117 -4.36 -0.59 -0.69
C LEU A 117 -5.54 -1.55 -0.91
N LYS A 118 -6.72 -1.19 -0.43
CA LYS A 118 -7.96 -1.92 -0.64
C LYS A 118 -8.83 -1.21 -1.68
N LYS A 119 -9.17 -1.94 -2.73
CA LYS A 119 -9.92 -1.42 -3.87
C LYS A 119 -11.39 -1.15 -3.52
N GLY A 120 -11.84 0.06 -3.82
CA GLY A 120 -13.23 0.49 -3.75
C GLY A 120 -14.05 0.17 -4.98
N VAL A 121 -15.19 0.83 -5.07
CA VAL A 121 -16.12 0.73 -6.20
C VAL A 121 -15.75 1.77 -7.26
N VAL A 122 -15.68 1.36 -8.53
CA VAL A 122 -15.55 2.29 -9.65
C VAL A 122 -16.92 2.93 -9.86
N LYS A 123 -17.00 4.26 -9.69
CA LYS A 123 -18.21 5.06 -9.94
C LYS A 123 -18.08 5.68 -11.33
N GLU A 124 -19.18 5.76 -12.07
CA GLU A 124 -19.21 6.52 -13.33
C GLU A 124 -18.92 7.99 -13.01
N VAL A 125 -18.03 8.61 -13.80
CA VAL A 125 -17.61 10.01 -13.67
C VAL A 125 -18.49 10.87 -14.56
#